data_AF-A0A930GXK7-F1
#
_entry.id   AF-A0A930GXK7-F1
#
_cell.length_a   1.000
_cell.length_b   1.000
_cell.length_c   1.000
_cell.angle_alpha   90.00
_cell.angle_beta   90.00
_cell.angle_gamma   90.00
#
_symmetry.space_group_name_H-M   'P 1'
#
loop_
_entity.id
_entity.type
_entity.pdbx_description
1 polymer ?
#
loop_
_entity_poly.entity_id
_entity_poly.type
_entity_poly.pdbx_seq_one_letter_code
_entity_poly.pdbx_strand_id
1 'polypeptide(L)'
;MGKRPRIKLTVTDRRGKMGCHRGHHIGQTFDFDTERGELCPMAMHCAFPYIDILRYGGKIPGQEEGTAEFCCSDADTIMVFKAEIVEDEGV
;
A
#
# COMPACT_ATOMS: atom_id res chain seq x y z
N MET A 1 18.03 7.69 -16.10
CA MET A 1 17.31 6.99 -15.02
C MET A 1 15.92 7.60 -14.96
N GLY A 2 14.86 6.85 -15.23
CA GLY A 2 13.48 7.39 -15.19
C GLY A 2 13.09 7.88 -13.80
N LYS A 3 12.10 8.78 -13.70
CA LYS A 3 11.56 9.26 -12.42
C LYS A 3 10.99 8.07 -11.64
N ARG A 4 11.32 7.95 -10.35
CA ARG A 4 10.76 6.93 -9.46
C ARG A 4 9.24 7.19 -9.37
N PRO A 5 8.37 6.23 -9.72
CA PRO A 5 6.93 6.46 -9.70
C PRO A 5 6.45 6.70 -8.26
N ARG A 6 5.54 7.67 -8.11
CA ARG A 6 4.82 7.90 -6.86
C ARG A 6 3.86 6.75 -6.62
N ILE A 7 3.69 6.39 -5.36
CA ILE A 7 2.82 5.28 -4.95
C ILE A 7 1.85 5.82 -3.92
N LYS A 8 0.56 5.64 -4.22
CA LYS A 8 -0.53 5.86 -3.26
C LYS A 8 -0.93 4.52 -2.67
N LEU A 9 -1.12 4.48 -1.37
CA LEU A 9 -1.73 3.37 -0.65
C LEU A 9 -3.14 3.77 -0.24
N THR A 10 -4.10 2.87 -0.41
CA THR A 10 -5.48 3.06 0.04
C THR A 10 -5.90 1.84 0.85
N VAL A 11 -6.46 2.04 2.04
CA VAL A 11 -7.07 0.95 2.82
C VAL A 11 -8.41 0.60 2.18
N THR A 12 -8.54 -0.61 1.64
CA THR A 12 -9.73 -1.02 0.87
C THR A 12 -10.66 -1.93 1.65
N ASP A 13 -10.14 -2.70 2.59
CA ASP A 13 -10.93 -3.68 3.35
C ASP A 13 -10.33 -3.90 4.74
N ARG A 14 -11.15 -4.43 5.66
CA ARG A 14 -10.73 -4.91 6.97
C ARG A 14 -11.36 -6.26 7.22
N ARG A 15 -10.51 -7.26 7.50
CA ARG A 15 -10.91 -8.62 7.85
C ARG A 15 -10.49 -8.93 9.27
N GLY A 16 -11.23 -9.83 9.91
CA GLY A 16 -10.99 -10.21 11.31
C GLY A 16 -12.04 -9.64 12.27
N LYS A 17 -11.89 -9.99 13.55
CA LYS A 17 -12.88 -9.68 14.60
C LYS A 17 -12.56 -8.41 15.36
N MET A 18 -11.34 -7.88 15.22
CA MET A 18 -10.87 -6.70 15.93
C MET A 18 -10.62 -5.52 14.97
N GLY A 19 -10.58 -4.31 15.54
CA GLY A 19 -10.15 -3.11 14.82
C GLY A 19 -8.63 -2.97 14.79
N CYS A 20 -8.11 -2.21 13.83
CA CYS A 20 -6.68 -1.95 13.72
C CYS A 20 -6.14 -1.28 14.98
N HIS A 21 -5.08 -1.86 15.56
CA HIS A 21 -4.44 -1.33 16.77
C HIS A 21 -3.82 0.06 16.58
N ARG A 22 -3.38 0.39 15.36
CA ARG A 22 -2.88 1.74 15.00
C ARG A 22 -4.01 2.72 14.67
N GLY A 23 -5.23 2.24 14.46
CA GLY A 23 -6.39 3.07 14.08
C GLY A 23 -6.58 3.26 12.57
N HIS A 24 -5.95 2.45 11.72
CA HIS A 24 -6.22 2.48 10.29
C HIS A 24 -7.66 2.05 9.98
N HIS A 25 -8.27 2.70 8.98
CA HIS A 25 -9.67 2.48 8.60
C HIS A 25 -9.85 2.54 7.08
N ILE A 26 -10.90 1.88 6.59
CA ILE A 26 -11.23 1.82 5.15
C ILE A 26 -11.41 3.24 4.60
N GLY A 27 -10.85 3.48 3.42
CA GLY A 27 -10.83 4.78 2.74
C GLY A 27 -9.65 5.67 3.13
N GLN A 28 -8.89 5.33 4.18
CA GLN A 28 -7.67 6.04 4.51
C GLN A 28 -6.63 5.87 3.39
N THR A 29 -5.97 6.96 3.01
CA THR A 29 -4.93 6.97 1.97
C THR A 29 -3.60 7.47 2.51
N PHE A 30 -2.51 7.03 1.88
CA PHE A 30 -1.15 7.47 2.19
C PHE A 30 -0.36 7.66 0.89
N ASP A 31 0.40 8.74 0.80
CA ASP A 31 1.53 8.88 -0.11
C ASP A 31 2.74 8.16 0.49
N PHE A 32 3.26 7.14 -0.20
CA PHE A 32 4.31 6.31 0.37
C PHE A 32 5.65 7.04 0.58
N ASP A 33 5.93 8.08 -0.19
CA ASP A 33 7.20 8.80 -0.07
C ASP A 33 7.20 9.79 1.10
N THR A 34 6.04 10.40 1.37
CA THR A 34 5.91 11.46 2.36
C THR A 34 5.23 11.01 3.66
N GLU A 35 4.33 10.01 3.61
CA GLU A 35 3.46 9.62 4.73
C GLU A 35 3.74 8.20 5.26
N ARG A 36 4.79 7.51 4.79
CA ARG A 36 5.11 6.14 5.27
C ARG A 36 5.28 6.01 6.79
N GLY A 37 5.61 7.10 7.50
CA GLY A 37 5.70 7.11 8.98
C GLY A 37 4.35 6.97 9.69
N GLU A 38 3.27 7.28 8.98
CA GLU A 38 1.91 7.17 9.49
C GLU A 38 1.38 5.73 9.45
N LEU A 39 1.97 4.87 8.61
CA LEU A 39 1.69 3.44 8.62
C LEU A 39 2.21 2.79 9.91
N CYS A 40 1.53 1.74 10.38
CA CYS A 40 2.11 0.88 11.40
C CYS A 40 3.30 0.09 10.83
N PRO A 41 4.28 -0.29 11.68
CA PRO A 41 5.44 -1.07 11.22
C PRO A 41 5.07 -2.37 10.51
N MET A 42 3.98 -3.01 10.93
CA MET A 42 3.49 -4.26 10.31
C MET A 42 2.99 -4.02 8.88
N ALA A 43 2.17 -3.00 8.66
CA ALA A 43 1.69 -2.63 7.32
C ALA A 43 2.84 -2.20 6.42
N MET A 44 3.76 -1.37 6.95
CA MET A 44 4.93 -0.90 6.20
C MET A 44 5.85 -2.05 5.76
N HIS A 45 6.12 -3.01 6.65
CA HIS A 45 6.96 -4.18 6.33
C HIS A 45 6.34 -5.02 5.21
N CYS A 46 5.03 -5.26 5.26
CA CYS A 46 4.31 -5.98 4.21
C CYS A 46 4.19 -5.18 2.90
N ALA A 47 4.09 -3.85 2.97
CA ALA A 47 3.96 -2.99 1.80
C ALA A 47 5.25 -2.93 0.96
N PHE A 48 6.40 -2.87 1.63
CA PHE A 48 7.72 -2.67 1.02
C PHE A 48 7.99 -3.54 -0.23
N PRO A 49 7.84 -4.87 -0.21
CA PRO A 49 8.13 -5.70 -1.39
C PRO A 49 7.22 -5.38 -2.59
N TYR A 50 5.92 -5.15 -2.36
CA TYR A 50 4.99 -4.82 -3.45
C TYR A 50 5.33 -3.47 -4.09
N ILE A 51 5.68 -2.50 -3.27
CA ILE A 51 6.02 -1.15 -3.70
C ILE A 51 7.29 -1.15 -4.55
N ASP A 52 8.31 -1.90 -4.13
CA ASP A 52 9.54 -2.03 -4.90
C ASP A 52 9.30 -2.76 -6.23
N ILE A 53 8.47 -3.81 -6.26
CA ILE A 53 8.07 -4.46 -7.51
C ILE A 53 7.46 -3.43 -8.48
N LEU A 54 6.48 -2.65 -8.03
CA LEU A 54 5.84 -1.63 -8.85
C LEU A 54 6.84 -0.57 -9.33
N ARG A 55 7.73 -0.11 -8.44
CA ARG A 55 8.72 0.93 -8.73
C ARG A 55 9.77 0.54 -9.75
N TYR A 56 10.14 -0.72 -9.76
CA TYR A 56 11.13 -1.25 -10.70
C TYR A 56 10.48 -1.84 -11.97
N GLY A 57 9.20 -1.52 -12.22
CA GLY A 57 8.49 -1.91 -13.45
C GLY A 57 8.03 -3.37 -13.47
N GLY A 58 8.06 -4.04 -12.32
CA GLY A 58 7.50 -5.38 -12.16
C GLY A 58 5.97 -5.36 -12.08
N LYS A 59 5.38 -6.54 -12.28
CA LYS A 59 3.91 -6.75 -12.24
C LYS A 59 3.58 -7.83 -11.23
N ILE A 60 2.47 -7.64 -10.51
CA ILE A 60 1.95 -8.66 -9.59
C ILE A 60 1.06 -9.62 -10.37
N PRO A 61 1.31 -10.94 -10.33
CA PRO A 61 0.47 -11.92 -11.02
C PRO A 61 -0.99 -11.81 -10.61
N GLY A 62 -1.89 -11.71 -11.60
CA GLY A 62 -3.34 -11.66 -11.38
C GLY A 62 -3.89 -10.32 -10.91
N GLN A 63 -3.08 -9.26 -10.92
CA GLN A 63 -3.52 -7.91 -10.55
C GLN A 63 -3.40 -6.93 -11.71
N GLU A 64 -4.15 -5.83 -11.64
CA GLU A 64 -4.11 -4.76 -12.64
C GLU A 64 -2.70 -4.15 -12.72
N GLU A 65 -2.28 -3.78 -13.93
CA GLU A 65 -0.98 -3.17 -14.15
C GLU A 65 -0.82 -1.89 -13.31
N GLY A 66 0.34 -1.73 -12.68
CA GLY A 66 0.62 -0.60 -11.80
C GLY A 66 -0.04 -0.69 -10.41
N THR A 67 -0.66 -1.82 -10.06
CA THR A 67 -1.30 -2.01 -8.76
C THR A 67 -0.83 -3.24 -7.99
N ALA A 68 -1.00 -3.20 -6.67
CA ALA A 68 -0.76 -4.33 -5.79
C ALA A 68 -1.70 -4.29 -4.57
N GLU A 69 -2.44 -5.36 -4.32
CA GLU A 69 -3.21 -5.60 -3.12
C GLU A 69 -2.39 -6.47 -2.15
N PHE A 70 -2.32 -6.03 -0.90
CA PHE A 70 -1.64 -6.73 0.18
C PHE A 70 -2.35 -6.45 1.50
N CYS A 71 -1.94 -7.14 2.57
CA CYS A 71 -2.42 -6.85 3.91
C CYS A 71 -1.27 -6.77 4.92
N CYS A 72 -1.51 -6.10 6.05
CA CYS A 72 -0.58 -6.16 7.17
C CYS A 72 -0.55 -7.57 7.79
N SER A 73 0.59 -7.95 8.36
CA SER A 73 0.82 -9.25 9.01
C SER A 73 0.21 -9.37 10.43
N ASP A 74 -1.00 -8.85 10.62
CA ASP A 74 -1.77 -8.99 11.86
C ASP A 74 -3.00 -9.86 11.59
N ALA A 75 -3.00 -11.09 12.12
CA ALA A 75 -4.01 -12.10 11.82
C ALA A 75 -5.39 -11.77 12.41
N ASP A 76 -5.44 -11.03 13.53
CA ASP A 76 -6.68 -10.71 14.23
C ASP A 76 -7.34 -9.43 13.71
N THR A 77 -6.53 -8.54 13.13
CA THR A 77 -6.96 -7.29 12.49
C THR A 77 -6.25 -7.07 11.14
N ILE A 78 -6.66 -7.84 10.15
CA ILE A 78 -6.14 -7.75 8.79
C ILE A 78 -6.69 -6.47 8.13
N MET A 79 -5.83 -5.49 7.90
CA MET A 79 -6.12 -4.35 7.03
C MET A 79 -5.60 -4.66 5.63
N VAL A 80 -6.48 -4.55 4.63
CA VAL A 80 -6.13 -4.72 3.21
C VAL A 80 -5.85 -3.37 2.60
N PHE A 81 -4.76 -3.27 1.86
CA PHE A 81 -4.28 -2.08 1.19
C PHE A 81 -4.17 -2.34 -0.31
N LYS A 82 -4.61 -1.37 -1.11
CA LYS A 82 -4.26 -1.24 -2.53
C LYS A 82 -3.13 -0.23 -2.67
N ALA A 83 -2.00 -0.66 -3.20
CA ALA A 83 -0.97 0.20 -3.75
C ALA A 83 -1.27 0.46 -5.24
N GLU A 84 -1.11 1.70 -5.67
CA GLU A 84 -1.26 2.10 -7.06
C GLU A 84 -0.18 3.11 -7.45
N ILE A 85 0.40 2.94 -8.64
CA ILE A 85 1.24 3.94 -9.27
C ILE A 85 0.35 5.13 -9.63
N VAL A 86 0.74 6.31 -9.15
CA VAL A 86 0.12 7.58 -9.51
C VAL A 86 1.03 8.29 -10.50
N GLU A 87 0.49 8.62 -11.68
CA GLU A 87 1.21 9.48 -12.62
C GLU A 87 1.38 10.87 -11.99
N ASP A 88 2.57 11.44 -12.13
CA ASP A 88 2.69 12.87 -11.94
C ASP A 88 2.03 13.54 -13.15
N GLU A 89 0.89 14.19 -12.93
CA GLU A 89 0.41 15.21 -13.86
C GLU A 89 1.57 16.20 -14.05
N GLY A 90 2.19 16.14 -15.23
CA GLY A 90 3.37 16.93 -15.52
C GLY A 90 3.11 18.41 -15.27
N VAL A 91 3.90 19.00 -14.39
CA VAL A 91 4.19 20.44 -14.43
C VAL A 91 5.37 20.65 -15.38
#